data_AF-A0AAP7A228-F1
#
_entry.id   AF-A0AAP7A228-F1
#
_cell.length_a   1.000
_cell.length_b   1.000
_cell.length_c   1.000
_cell.angle_alpha   90.00
_cell.angle_beta   90.00
_cell.angle_gamma   90.00
#
_symmetry.space_group_name_H-M   'P 1'
#
loop_
_entity.id
_entity.type
_entity.pdbx_description
1 polymer ?
#
loop_
_entity_poly.entity_id
_entity_poly.type
_entity_poly.pdbx_seq_one_letter_code
_entity_poly.pdbx_strand_id
1 'polypeptide(L)'
;MAIVRSMHRDVLYYLRRDEETGGIYLVDSTGQITDIHFHREVYEGLQKYINDAPPEEERIAHNKQSEWSRYISFRRATEDPKEGTLFIYKELGTNYYRFGVTADRIEHRLKAIRHSLPVDIDVIFSRTIHQMYRAKMFLDSVFMAKKDDNNWYTLDTEDIDYVRSKTFLDDFNRTLPKKSFNRYCPICGRRFSLLEGYYENISSEKFDTENCAIIDHEKKWSSGSYNGNSWG
;
A
#
# COMPACT_ATOMS: atom_id res chain seq x y z
N MET A 1 -2.46 -22.52 14.44
CA MET A 1 -1.81 -21.21 14.26
C MET A 1 -2.90 -20.18 14.01
N ALA A 2 -3.18 -19.30 14.97
CA ALA A 2 -4.15 -18.22 14.80
C ALA A 2 -3.40 -16.94 14.38
N ILE A 3 -3.90 -16.26 13.35
CA ILE A 3 -3.32 -15.02 12.83
C ILE A 3 -4.25 -13.88 13.25
N VAL A 4 -3.74 -12.92 14.02
CA VAL A 4 -4.46 -11.68 14.34
C VAL A 4 -3.85 -10.57 13.49
N ARG A 5 -4.69 -9.84 12.73
CA ARG A 5 -4.28 -8.65 11.97
C ARG A 5 -4.85 -7.40 12.65
N SER A 6 -3.99 -6.42 12.90
CA SER A 6 -4.37 -5.10 13.42
C SER A 6 -4.69 -4.15 12.26
N MET A 7 -5.73 -3.31 12.42
CA MET A 7 -6.10 -2.28 11.43
C MET A 7 -5.05 -1.16 11.27
N HIS A 8 -4.03 -1.09 12.13
CA HIS A 8 -3.08 0.02 12.15
C HIS A 8 -1.66 -0.31 11.70
N ARG A 9 -1.30 -1.60 11.57
CA ARG A 9 -0.02 -2.04 11.02
C ARG A 9 -0.19 -3.43 10.41
N ASP A 10 0.30 -3.66 9.20
CA ASP A 10 0.39 -4.98 8.55
C ASP A 10 1.43 -5.86 9.26
N VAL A 11 1.29 -6.06 10.57
CA VAL A 11 2.17 -6.87 11.41
C VAL A 11 1.41 -8.13 11.78
N LEU A 12 2.04 -9.28 11.52
CA LEU A 12 1.50 -10.59 11.89
C LEU A 12 1.82 -10.87 13.35
N TYR A 13 0.82 -11.32 14.11
CA TYR A 13 1.00 -11.74 15.50
C TYR A 13 0.68 -13.23 15.66
N TYR A 14 1.44 -13.89 16.53
CA TYR A 14 1.28 -15.30 16.86
C TYR A 14 1.03 -15.47 18.36
N LEU A 15 0.07 -16.32 18.70
CA LEU A 15 -0.08 -16.83 20.06
C LEU A 15 0.95 -17.92 20.31
N ARG A 16 1.78 -17.74 21.34
CA ARG A 16 2.72 -18.74 21.84
C ARG A 16 2.29 -19.16 23.23
N ARG A 17 2.51 -20.43 23.54
CA ARG A 17 2.32 -20.98 24.88
C ARG A 17 3.70 -21.15 25.51
N ASP A 18 3.87 -20.61 26.69
CA ASP A 18 4.99 -20.94 27.57
C ASP A 18 4.75 -22.35 28.11
N GLU A 19 5.65 -23.28 27.81
CA GLU A 19 5.53 -24.67 28.25
C GLU A 19 5.80 -24.83 29.75
N GLU A 20 6.57 -23.93 30.37
CA GLU A 20 6.92 -23.99 31.79
C GLU A 20 5.82 -23.40 32.67
N THR A 21 5.31 -22.23 32.30
CA THR A 21 4.28 -21.54 33.09
C THR A 21 2.85 -21.86 32.65
N GLY A 22 2.69 -22.46 31.46
CA GLY A 22 1.40 -22.68 30.82
C GLY A 22 0.74 -21.40 30.29
N GLY A 23 1.36 -20.23 30.47
CA GLY A 23 0.86 -18.93 30.04
C GLY A 23 0.79 -18.81 28.52
N ILE A 24 -0.10 -17.95 28.03
CA ILE A 24 -0.22 -17.63 26.60
C ILE A 24 0.16 -16.17 26.41
N TYR A 25 1.04 -15.90 25.45
CA TYR A 25 1.49 -14.55 25.12
C TYR A 25 1.54 -14.33 23.61
N LEU A 26 1.51 -13.07 23.20
CA LEU A 26 1.54 -12.63 21.81
C LEU A 26 2.95 -12.23 21.42
N VAL A 27 3.45 -12.87 20.36
CA VAL A 27 4.69 -12.47 19.71
C VAL A 27 4.40 -11.86 18.34
N ASP A 28 5.18 -10.87 17.95
CA ASP A 28 5.12 -10.31 16.60
C ASP A 28 5.82 -11.20 15.56
N SER A 29 5.86 -10.73 14.31
CA SER A 29 6.48 -11.44 13.20
C SER A 29 7.99 -11.62 13.31
N THR A 30 8.65 -10.88 14.21
CA THR A 30 10.08 -10.99 14.50
C THR A 30 10.37 -11.89 15.69
N GLY A 31 9.34 -12.41 16.35
CA GLY A 31 9.45 -13.26 17.53
C GLY A 31 9.58 -12.48 18.84
N GLN A 32 9.39 -11.16 18.83
CA GLN A 32 9.43 -10.35 20.04
C GLN A 32 8.08 -10.41 20.76
N ILE A 33 8.13 -10.56 22.09
CA ILE A 33 6.95 -10.48 22.95
C ILE A 33 6.45 -9.03 22.93
N THR A 34 5.16 -8.86 22.64
CA THR A 34 4.54 -7.54 22.53
C THR A 34 4.31 -6.90 23.90
N ASP A 35 3.97 -5.61 23.93
CA ASP A 35 3.67 -4.88 25.16
C ASP A 35 2.40 -5.39 25.88
N ILE A 36 2.36 -5.24 27.20
CA ILE A 36 1.28 -5.73 28.06
C ILE A 36 -0.07 -5.03 27.84
N HIS A 37 -0.08 -3.76 27.41
CA HIS A 37 -1.32 -3.07 27.06
C HIS A 37 -1.92 -3.66 25.79
N PHE A 38 -1.09 -4.00 24.80
CA PHE A 38 -1.55 -4.67 23.59
C PHE A 38 -2.11 -6.08 23.89
N HIS A 39 -1.48 -6.82 24.81
CA HIS A 39 -2.01 -8.10 25.27
C HIS A 39 -3.40 -7.96 25.90
N ARG A 40 -3.61 -6.91 26.70
CA ARG A 40 -4.90 -6.63 27.33
C ARG A 40 -5.97 -6.30 26.29
N GLU A 41 -5.65 -5.46 25.31
CA GLU A 41 -6.56 -5.09 24.23
C GLU A 41 -7.00 -6.33 23.42
N VAL A 42 -6.05 -7.20 23.06
CA VAL A 42 -6.37 -8.45 22.35
C VAL A 42 -7.20 -9.39 23.22
N TYR A 43 -6.90 -9.50 24.51
CA TYR A 43 -7.69 -10.32 25.44
C TYR A 43 -9.13 -9.82 25.57
N GLU A 44 -9.34 -8.51 25.76
CA GLU A 44 -10.66 -7.89 25.83
C GLU A 44 -11.43 -8.07 24.52
N GLY A 45 -10.76 -7.90 23.38
CA GLY A 45 -11.35 -8.16 22.05
C GLY A 45 -11.76 -9.62 21.86
N LEU A 46 -10.94 -10.58 22.31
CA LEU A 46 -11.25 -12.01 22.27
C LEU A 46 -12.43 -12.36 23.18
N GLN A 47 -12.45 -11.84 24.40
CA GLN A 47 -13.57 -12.05 25.32
C GLN A 47 -14.87 -11.52 24.72
N LYS A 48 -14.84 -10.32 24.13
CA LYS A 48 -15.99 -9.76 23.44
C LYS A 48 -16.44 -10.64 22.28
N TYR A 49 -15.52 -11.11 21.44
CA TYR A 49 -15.85 -12.02 20.34
C TYR A 49 -16.46 -13.35 20.80
N ILE A 50 -16.01 -13.90 21.94
CA ILE A 50 -16.58 -15.14 22.49
C ILE A 50 -17.98 -14.90 23.06
N ASN A 51 -18.16 -13.80 23.79
CA ASN A 51 -19.43 -13.49 24.47
C ASN A 51 -20.52 -13.03 23.50
N ASP A 52 -20.11 -12.28 22.47
CA ASP A 52 -20.99 -11.74 21.42
C ASP A 52 -20.78 -12.50 20.10
N ALA A 53 -20.47 -13.80 20.17
CA ALA A 53 -20.11 -14.59 19.00
C ALA A 53 -21.24 -14.55 17.96
N PRO A 54 -20.96 -14.12 16.72
CA PRO A 54 -21.97 -14.14 15.68
C PRO A 54 -22.40 -15.59 15.40
N PRO A 55 -23.66 -15.80 14.93
CA PRO A 55 -24.15 -17.11 14.52
C PRO A 55 -23.15 -17.85 13.62
N GLU A 56 -23.11 -19.17 13.71
CA GLU A 56 -22.12 -19.99 13.00
C GLU A 56 -22.14 -19.75 11.48
N GLU A 57 -23.32 -19.52 10.91
CA GLU A 57 -23.53 -19.18 9.50
C GLU A 57 -22.84 -17.86 9.12
N GLU A 58 -22.94 -16.84 9.98
CA GLU A 58 -22.26 -15.55 9.79
C GLU A 58 -20.75 -15.69 9.93
N ARG A 59 -20.27 -16.53 10.87
CA ARG A 59 -18.84 -16.86 11.00
C ARG A 59 -18.31 -17.56 9.75
N ILE A 60 -19.05 -18.52 9.21
CA ILE A 60 -18.68 -19.24 7.98
C ILE A 60 -18.65 -18.26 6.79
N ALA A 61 -19.65 -17.38 6.67
CA ALA A 61 -19.68 -16.36 5.63
C ALA A 61 -18.51 -15.37 5.75
N HIS A 62 -18.22 -14.89 6.96
CA HIS A 62 -17.10 -13.99 7.25
C HIS A 62 -15.75 -14.66 6.96
N ASN A 63 -15.59 -15.93 7.32
CA ASN A 63 -14.38 -16.71 7.03
C ASN A 63 -14.19 -16.89 5.51
N LYS A 64 -15.25 -17.25 4.77
CA LYS A 64 -15.20 -17.34 3.31
C LYS A 64 -14.83 -16.00 2.67
N GLN A 65 -15.43 -14.90 3.11
CA GLN A 65 -15.10 -13.56 2.62
C GLN A 65 -13.63 -13.19 2.93
N SER A 66 -13.16 -13.53 4.13
CA SER A 66 -11.77 -13.31 4.54
C SER A 66 -10.78 -14.19 3.76
N GLU A 67 -11.15 -15.42 3.40
CA GLU A 67 -10.36 -16.28 2.52
C GLU A 67 -10.23 -15.67 1.13
N TRP A 68 -11.32 -15.18 0.53
CA TRP A 68 -11.27 -14.53 -0.78
C TRP A 68 -10.36 -13.32 -0.81
N SER A 69 -10.36 -12.50 0.25
CA SER A 69 -9.44 -11.35 0.36
C SER A 69 -7.95 -11.71 0.36
N ARG A 70 -7.60 -12.98 0.62
CA ARG A 70 -6.21 -13.48 0.51
C ARG A 70 -5.83 -13.82 -0.93
N TYR A 71 -6.78 -14.22 -1.76
CA TYR A 71 -6.55 -14.70 -3.12
C TYR A 71 -6.94 -13.68 -4.19
N ILE A 72 -7.78 -12.71 -3.84
CA ILE A 72 -8.35 -11.71 -4.72
C ILE A 72 -8.10 -10.35 -4.10
N SER A 73 -7.51 -9.46 -4.89
CA SER A 73 -7.19 -8.09 -4.48
C SER A 73 -7.85 -7.10 -5.42
N PHE A 74 -8.48 -6.05 -4.87
CA PHE A 74 -8.88 -4.92 -5.69
C PHE A 74 -7.66 -4.03 -5.96
N ARG A 75 -7.43 -3.73 -7.24
CA ARG A 75 -6.40 -2.81 -7.69
C ARG A 75 -7.01 -1.70 -8.51
N ARG A 76 -6.56 -0.48 -8.27
CA ARG A 76 -6.83 0.68 -9.11
C ARG A 76 -5.49 1.21 -9.58
N ALA A 77 -5.38 1.61 -10.85
CA ALA A 77 -4.20 2.33 -11.33
C ALA A 77 -4.17 3.74 -10.72
N THR A 78 -3.79 3.78 -9.43
CA THR A 78 -3.68 4.91 -8.50
C THR A 78 -4.93 5.77 -8.32
N GLU A 79 -4.97 6.44 -7.16
CA GLU A 79 -5.94 7.46 -6.78
C GLU A 79 -6.25 8.44 -7.92
N ASP A 80 -7.48 8.98 -7.92
CA ASP A 80 -7.90 10.04 -8.84
C ASP A 80 -6.81 11.11 -8.96
N PRO A 81 -6.53 11.62 -10.17
CA PRO A 81 -5.50 12.63 -10.38
C PRO A 81 -5.80 13.85 -9.50
N LYS A 82 -5.05 13.97 -8.40
CA LYS A 82 -5.10 15.15 -7.53
C LYS A 82 -4.10 16.17 -8.04
N GLU A 83 -4.64 17.31 -8.43
CA GLU A 83 -3.84 18.49 -8.66
C GLU A 83 -3.27 19.01 -7.33
N GLY A 84 -2.03 19.46 -7.38
CA GLY A 84 -1.38 20.13 -6.27
C GLY A 84 0.07 20.47 -6.60
N THR A 85 0.81 20.95 -5.63
CA THR A 85 2.15 21.48 -5.85
C THR A 85 3.20 20.41 -5.58
N LEU A 86 3.99 20.09 -6.60
CA LEU A 86 5.28 19.42 -6.44
C LEU A 86 6.32 20.50 -6.12
N PHE A 87 7.13 20.27 -5.10
CA PHE A 87 8.20 21.19 -4.72
C PHE A 87 9.45 20.42 -4.32
N ILE A 88 10.60 21.07 -4.49
CA ILE A 88 11.91 20.53 -4.14
C ILE A 88 12.56 21.53 -3.21
N TYR A 89 13.01 21.02 -2.08
CA TYR A 89 13.78 21.80 -1.13
C TYR A 89 15.11 21.11 -0.86
N LYS A 90 16.11 21.92 -0.55
CA LYS A 90 17.43 21.47 -0.15
C LYS A 90 17.76 21.94 1.26
N GLU A 91 18.62 21.20 1.92
CA GLU A 91 19.28 21.68 3.13
C GLU A 91 20.29 22.79 2.77
N LEU A 92 20.33 23.85 3.58
CA LEU A 92 21.22 24.97 3.34
C LEU A 92 22.68 24.56 3.51
N GLY A 93 23.53 24.89 2.53
CA GLY A 93 24.96 24.60 2.58
C GLY A 93 25.35 23.16 2.19
N THR A 94 24.38 22.32 1.81
CA THR A 94 24.64 20.95 1.32
C THR A 94 24.03 20.74 -0.07
N ASN A 95 24.29 19.56 -0.65
CA ASN A 95 23.66 19.08 -1.87
C ASN A 95 22.59 18.03 -1.57
N TYR A 96 21.97 18.07 -0.38
CA TYR A 96 20.89 17.16 -0.01
C TYR A 96 19.53 17.79 -0.33
N TYR A 97 18.77 17.09 -1.17
CA TYR A 97 17.47 17.51 -1.67
C TYR A 97 16.37 16.54 -1.26
N ARG A 98 15.14 17.03 -1.18
CA ARG A 98 13.94 16.23 -1.01
C ARG A 98 12.83 16.70 -1.93
N PHE A 99 12.08 15.72 -2.44
CA PHE A 99 10.87 15.97 -3.21
C PHE A 99 9.67 15.96 -2.28
N GLY A 100 8.86 17.01 -2.35
CA GLY A 100 7.64 17.19 -1.57
C GLY A 100 6.44 17.42 -2.45
N VAL A 101 5.26 17.02 -1.96
CA VAL A 101 3.98 17.30 -2.61
C VAL A 101 2.99 17.84 -1.59
N THR A 102 2.06 18.67 -2.03
CA THR A 102 0.96 19.15 -1.19
C THR A 102 -0.27 19.50 -2.03
N ALA A 103 -1.45 19.11 -1.56
CA ALA A 103 -2.73 19.55 -2.11
C ALA A 103 -3.13 20.95 -1.56
N ASP A 104 -2.51 21.35 -0.45
CA ASP A 104 -2.77 22.61 0.23
C ASP A 104 -1.80 23.70 -0.26
N ARG A 105 -1.89 24.88 0.36
CA ARG A 105 -0.95 25.98 0.14
C ARG A 105 0.48 25.57 0.49
N ILE A 106 1.40 25.74 -0.46
CA ILE A 106 2.81 25.37 -0.29
C ILE A 106 3.45 26.05 0.92
N GLU A 107 3.05 27.29 1.24
CA GLU A 107 3.57 28.05 2.37
C GLU A 107 3.29 27.36 3.71
N HIS A 108 2.10 26.75 3.87
CA HIS A 108 1.73 26.03 5.08
C HIS A 108 2.59 24.76 5.22
N ARG A 109 2.79 24.03 4.13
CA ARG A 109 3.61 22.83 4.13
C ARG A 109 5.07 23.14 4.42
N LEU A 110 5.62 24.19 3.82
CA LEU A 110 7.00 24.64 4.07
C LEU A 110 7.19 25.10 5.52
N LYS A 111 6.22 25.81 6.09
CA LYS A 111 6.25 26.19 7.51
C LYS A 111 6.31 24.94 8.39
N ALA A 112 5.47 23.94 8.14
CA ALA A 112 5.49 22.68 8.88
C ALA A 112 6.84 21.95 8.76
N ILE A 113 7.42 21.89 7.55
CA ILE A 113 8.72 21.27 7.32
C ILE A 113 9.82 21.98 8.11
N ARG A 114 9.89 23.31 8.05
CA ARG A 114 10.87 24.12 8.79
C ARG A 114 10.79 23.94 10.31
N HIS A 115 9.59 23.72 10.86
CA HIS A 115 9.43 23.43 12.28
C HIS A 115 9.82 21.99 12.66
N SER A 116 9.84 21.07 11.70
CA SER A 116 10.10 19.64 11.93
C SER A 116 11.55 19.21 11.71
N LEU A 117 12.32 20.00 10.94
CA LEU A 117 13.70 19.68 10.61
C LEU A 117 14.66 20.49 11.50
N PRO A 118 15.77 19.90 11.97
CA PRO A 118 16.78 20.61 12.75
C PRO A 118 17.71 21.47 11.87
N VAL A 119 17.36 21.68 10.59
CA VAL A 119 18.20 22.32 9.58
C VAL A 119 17.40 23.33 8.77
N ASP A 120 18.07 24.40 8.35
CA ASP A 120 17.48 25.37 7.43
C ASP A 120 17.34 24.80 6.03
N ILE A 121 16.23 25.15 5.36
CA ILE A 121 15.92 24.66 4.02
C ILE A 121 15.65 25.80 3.04
N ASP A 122 16.09 25.59 1.80
CA ASP A 122 15.84 26.47 0.66
C ASP A 122 14.99 25.75 -0.40
N VAL A 123 14.02 26.46 -0.99
CA VAL A 123 13.11 25.87 -1.99
C VAL A 123 13.63 26.19 -3.38
N ILE A 124 14.01 25.14 -4.10
CA ILE A 124 14.75 25.22 -5.36
C ILE A 124 13.82 25.19 -6.56
N PHE A 125 12.65 24.55 -6.40
CA PHE A 125 11.64 24.40 -7.42
C PHE A 125 10.27 24.22 -6.76
N SER A 126 9.24 24.84 -7.34
CA SER A 126 7.85 24.51 -7.02
C SER A 126 6.97 24.72 -8.24
N ARG A 127 6.03 23.80 -8.46
CA ARG A 127 5.11 23.84 -9.59
C ARG A 127 3.84 23.05 -9.33
N THR A 128 2.72 23.58 -9.77
CA THR A 128 1.43 22.86 -9.77
C THR A 128 1.40 21.80 -10.88
N ILE A 129 1.01 20.58 -10.53
CA ILE A 129 0.96 19.41 -11.40
C ILE A 129 -0.34 18.63 -11.14
N HIS A 130 -1.06 18.26 -12.21
CA HIS A 130 -2.36 17.56 -12.16
C HIS A 130 -2.31 16.14 -11.55
N GLN A 131 -1.12 15.54 -11.44
CA GLN A 131 -0.88 14.22 -10.85
C GLN A 131 0.35 14.28 -9.93
N MET A 132 0.35 15.17 -8.95
CA MET A 132 1.54 15.52 -8.16
C MET A 132 2.21 14.31 -7.48
N TYR A 133 1.42 13.35 -6.97
CA TYR A 133 1.96 12.15 -6.32
C TYR A 133 2.71 11.26 -7.31
N ARG A 134 2.14 11.05 -8.51
CA ARG A 134 2.82 10.29 -9.56
C ARG A 134 4.06 11.02 -10.07
N ALA A 135 4.02 12.36 -10.17
CA ALA A 135 5.18 13.14 -10.55
C ALA A 135 6.32 13.00 -9.52
N LYS A 136 6.00 13.00 -8.23
CA LYS A 136 6.97 12.71 -7.17
C LYS A 136 7.52 11.29 -7.28
N MET A 137 6.67 10.28 -7.44
CA MET A 137 7.12 8.89 -7.61
C MET A 137 8.00 8.72 -8.84
N PHE A 138 7.69 9.40 -9.94
CA PHE A 138 8.51 9.43 -11.14
C PHE A 138 9.90 10.00 -10.82
N LEU A 139 9.99 11.16 -10.16
CA LEU A 139 11.28 11.72 -9.73
C LEU A 139 12.04 10.79 -8.76
N ASP A 140 11.32 10.19 -7.79
CA ASP A 140 11.90 9.23 -6.86
C ASP A 140 12.53 8.04 -7.62
N SER A 141 11.91 7.60 -8.72
CA SER A 141 12.42 6.52 -9.57
C SER A 141 13.60 6.94 -10.46
N VAL A 142 13.55 8.14 -11.04
CA VAL A 142 14.63 8.70 -11.87
C VAL A 142 15.91 8.86 -11.06
N PHE A 143 15.79 9.34 -9.82
CA PHE A 143 16.93 9.61 -8.94
C PHE A 143 17.14 8.55 -7.87
N MET A 144 16.59 7.33 -8.04
CA MET A 144 16.67 6.28 -7.03
C MET A 144 18.12 5.92 -6.66
N ALA A 145 19.02 5.92 -7.63
CA ALA A 145 20.45 5.64 -7.41
C ALA A 145 21.18 6.74 -6.61
N LYS A 146 20.59 7.94 -6.51
CA LYS A 146 21.14 9.10 -5.78
C LYS A 146 20.46 9.28 -4.41
N LYS A 147 19.61 8.32 -3.99
CA LYS A 147 18.84 8.38 -2.75
C LYS A 147 19.63 7.77 -1.60
N ASP A 148 19.67 8.50 -0.50
CA ASP A 148 20.25 8.09 0.78
C ASP A 148 19.19 7.42 1.69
N ASP A 149 19.65 6.71 2.73
CA ASP A 149 18.83 5.91 3.66
C ASP A 149 17.77 6.76 4.38
N ASN A 150 18.04 8.06 4.56
CA ASN A 150 17.15 9.02 5.20
C ASN A 150 16.17 9.70 4.23
N ASN A 151 15.92 9.13 3.04
CA ASN A 151 15.09 9.72 1.97
C ASN A 151 15.57 11.09 1.47
N TRP A 152 16.84 11.42 1.64
CA TRP A 152 17.48 12.57 0.99
C TRP A 152 18.08 12.13 -0.35
N TYR A 153 18.24 13.07 -1.26
CA TYR A 153 18.86 12.86 -2.57
C TYR A 153 20.10 13.73 -2.70
N THR A 154 21.22 13.15 -3.12
CA THR A 154 22.43 13.92 -3.44
C THR A 154 22.37 14.30 -4.91
N LEU A 155 21.92 15.52 -5.21
CA LEU A 155 21.72 16.00 -6.59
C LEU A 155 22.79 17.01 -6.98
N ASP A 156 23.24 16.94 -8.22
CA ASP A 156 24.17 17.88 -8.84
C ASP A 156 23.41 18.96 -9.64
N THR A 157 24.15 19.88 -10.25
CA THR A 157 23.57 20.98 -11.03
C THR A 157 22.76 20.48 -12.23
N GLU A 158 23.22 19.41 -12.91
CA GLU A 158 22.55 18.87 -14.09
C GLU A 158 21.20 18.25 -13.71
N ASP A 159 21.13 17.57 -12.56
CA ASP A 159 19.88 17.04 -12.02
C ASP A 159 18.87 18.16 -11.75
N ILE A 160 19.32 19.25 -11.11
CA ILE A 160 18.46 20.38 -10.78
C ILE A 160 17.97 21.09 -12.03
N ASP A 161 18.84 21.24 -13.03
CA ASP A 161 18.48 21.79 -14.33
C ASP A 161 17.48 20.88 -15.05
N TYR A 162 17.64 19.56 -14.99
CA TYR A 162 16.66 18.61 -15.51
C TYR A 162 15.29 18.80 -14.87
N VAL A 163 15.20 18.87 -13.54
CA VAL A 163 13.89 19.01 -12.87
C VAL A 163 13.23 20.37 -13.16
N ARG A 164 14.03 21.43 -13.33
CA ARG A 164 13.52 22.76 -13.73
C ARG A 164 13.11 22.82 -15.20
N SER A 165 13.62 21.92 -16.03
CA SER A 165 13.40 21.93 -17.47
C SER A 165 12.00 21.49 -17.88
N LYS A 166 11.64 21.80 -19.12
CA LYS A 166 10.46 21.23 -19.79
C LYS A 166 10.62 19.72 -20.06
N THR A 167 11.86 19.24 -20.20
CA THR A 167 12.18 17.84 -20.46
C THR A 167 11.64 16.92 -19.38
N PHE A 168 11.77 17.31 -18.11
CA PHE A 168 11.14 16.59 -16.98
C PHE A 168 9.63 16.37 -17.20
N LEU A 169 8.91 17.42 -17.57
CA LEU A 169 7.47 17.32 -17.79
C LEU A 169 7.12 16.45 -19.00
N ASP A 170 7.88 16.59 -20.08
CA ASP A 170 7.66 15.81 -21.29
C ASP A 170 7.90 14.31 -21.02
N ASP A 171 8.95 13.97 -20.27
CA ASP A 171 9.22 12.59 -19.85
C ASP A 171 8.18 12.06 -18.88
N PHE A 172 7.80 12.84 -17.86
CA PHE A 172 6.71 12.47 -16.96
C PHE A 172 5.42 12.20 -17.74
N ASN A 173 5.03 13.09 -18.65
CA ASN A 173 3.83 12.95 -19.48
C ASN A 173 3.90 11.73 -20.41
N ARG A 174 5.10 11.29 -20.83
CA ARG A 174 5.27 10.04 -21.60
C ARG A 174 5.02 8.80 -20.75
N THR A 175 5.27 8.84 -19.45
CA THR A 175 4.97 7.73 -18.52
C THR A 175 3.51 7.63 -18.14
N LEU A 176 2.76 8.73 -18.29
CA LEU A 176 1.32 8.71 -18.03
C LEU A 176 0.63 7.76 -19.02
N PRO A 177 -0.30 6.91 -18.53
CA PRO A 177 -1.04 6.01 -19.39
C PRO A 177 -1.82 6.82 -20.44
N LYS A 178 -1.38 6.73 -21.70
CA LYS A 178 -1.90 7.54 -22.82
C LYS A 178 -3.31 7.13 -23.27
N LYS A 179 -3.84 6.00 -22.78
CA LYS A 179 -5.20 5.50 -23.05
C LYS A 179 -5.70 4.73 -21.83
N SER A 180 -7.01 4.79 -21.59
CA SER A 180 -7.70 3.80 -20.77
C SER A 180 -7.41 2.42 -21.35
N PHE A 181 -6.59 1.62 -20.67
CA PHE A 181 -6.40 0.22 -21.02
C PHE A 181 -7.69 -0.51 -20.65
N ASN A 182 -8.60 -0.52 -21.61
CA ASN A 182 -9.80 -1.31 -21.49
C ASN A 182 -9.42 -2.77 -21.66
N ARG A 183 -9.81 -3.59 -20.68
CA ARG A 183 -9.70 -5.04 -20.71
C ARG A 183 -11.10 -5.61 -20.81
N TYR A 184 -11.19 -6.84 -21.29
CA TYR A 184 -12.41 -7.63 -21.19
C TYR A 184 -12.25 -8.60 -20.04
N CYS A 185 -13.26 -8.69 -19.17
CA CYS A 185 -13.29 -9.67 -18.11
C CYS A 185 -13.42 -11.06 -18.74
N PRO A 186 -12.53 -12.02 -18.41
CA PRO A 186 -12.55 -13.36 -19.03
C PRO A 186 -13.79 -14.18 -18.62
N ILE A 187 -14.48 -13.80 -17.55
CA ILE A 187 -15.68 -14.52 -17.06
C ILE A 187 -16.97 -13.96 -17.64
N CYS A 188 -17.19 -12.65 -17.57
CA CYS A 188 -18.45 -12.05 -17.98
C CYS A 188 -18.38 -11.34 -19.35
N GLY A 189 -17.20 -11.24 -19.95
CA GLY A 189 -16.99 -10.57 -21.23
C GLY A 189 -17.21 -9.05 -21.20
N ARG A 190 -17.50 -8.45 -20.03
CA ARG A 190 -17.69 -7.00 -19.92
C ARG A 190 -16.36 -6.27 -20.05
N ARG A 191 -16.41 -5.13 -20.73
CA ARG A 191 -15.28 -4.22 -20.84
C ARG A 191 -15.16 -3.42 -19.54
N PHE A 192 -13.95 -3.36 -18.98
CA PHE A 192 -13.64 -2.56 -17.80
C PHE A 192 -12.33 -1.79 -17.97
N SER A 193 -12.20 -0.67 -17.28
CA SER A 193 -11.02 0.18 -17.33
C SER A 193 -10.07 -0.15 -16.20
N LEU A 194 -8.80 -0.45 -16.52
CA LEU A 194 -7.75 -0.61 -15.50
C LEU A 194 -7.53 0.66 -14.64
N LEU A 195 -8.01 1.82 -15.10
CA LEU A 195 -7.96 3.09 -14.37
C LEU A 195 -9.08 3.23 -13.32
N GLU A 196 -10.25 2.68 -13.59
CA GLU A 196 -11.41 2.78 -12.70
C GLU A 196 -11.32 1.80 -11.53
N GLY A 197 -10.58 0.70 -11.73
CA GLY A 197 -10.42 -0.34 -10.76
C GLY A 197 -10.69 -1.71 -11.36
N TYR A 198 -10.04 -2.72 -10.82
CA TYR A 198 -10.19 -4.10 -11.23
C TYR A 198 -9.88 -5.03 -10.06
N TYR A 199 -10.45 -6.22 -10.09
CA TYR A 199 -10.08 -7.30 -9.17
C TYR A 199 -8.99 -8.14 -9.82
N GLU A 200 -7.99 -8.54 -9.05
CA GLU A 200 -6.87 -9.36 -9.50
C GLU A 200 -6.77 -10.60 -8.62
N ASN A 201 -6.73 -11.78 -9.24
CA ASN A 201 -6.52 -13.03 -8.52
C ASN A 201 -5.02 -13.36 -8.38
N ILE A 202 -4.71 -14.44 -7.66
CA ILE A 202 -3.33 -14.92 -7.46
C ILE A 202 -2.59 -15.25 -8.78
N SER A 203 -3.32 -15.55 -9.86
CA SER A 203 -2.76 -15.78 -11.20
C SER A 203 -2.51 -14.48 -11.98
N SER A 204 -2.68 -13.31 -11.35
CA SER A 204 -2.56 -11.98 -11.97
C SER A 204 -3.54 -11.70 -13.11
N GLU A 205 -4.61 -12.49 -13.22
CA GLU A 205 -5.72 -12.20 -14.12
C GLU A 205 -6.61 -11.09 -13.56
N LYS A 206 -7.20 -10.29 -14.45
CA LYS A 206 -7.90 -9.04 -14.10
C LYS A 206 -9.39 -9.16 -14.43
N PHE A 207 -10.23 -8.73 -13.50
CA PHE A 207 -11.68 -8.87 -13.54
C PHE A 207 -12.37 -7.55 -13.24
N ASP A 208 -13.57 -7.38 -13.79
CA ASP A 208 -14.42 -6.21 -13.56
C ASP A 208 -15.09 -6.22 -12.18
N THR A 209 -15.30 -7.40 -11.60
CA THR A 209 -15.97 -7.61 -10.32
C THR A 209 -15.28 -8.69 -9.49
N GLU A 210 -15.45 -8.60 -8.17
CA GLU A 210 -14.96 -9.60 -7.21
C GLU A 210 -15.51 -10.99 -7.53
N ASN A 211 -16.82 -11.09 -7.79
CA ASN A 211 -17.47 -12.36 -8.13
C ASN A 211 -16.87 -13.01 -9.38
N CYS A 212 -16.46 -12.24 -10.38
CA CYS A 212 -15.79 -12.80 -11.56
C CYS A 212 -14.42 -13.37 -11.20
N ALA A 213 -13.67 -12.71 -10.30
CA ALA A 213 -12.39 -13.23 -9.81
C ALA A 213 -12.58 -14.51 -8.96
N ILE A 214 -13.64 -14.57 -8.13
CA ILE A 214 -14.01 -15.75 -7.34
C ILE A 214 -14.33 -16.93 -8.26
N ILE A 215 -15.21 -16.75 -9.25
CA ILE A 215 -15.60 -17.81 -10.19
C ILE A 215 -14.38 -18.36 -10.93
N ASP A 216 -13.45 -17.51 -11.37
CA ASP A 216 -12.23 -17.96 -12.02
C ASP A 216 -11.33 -18.77 -11.09
N HIS A 217 -11.13 -18.30 -9.85
CA HIS A 217 -10.37 -19.02 -8.84
C HIS A 217 -11.01 -20.38 -8.54
N GLU A 218 -12.31 -20.43 -8.28
CA GLU A 218 -13.02 -21.68 -8.05
C GLU A 218 -12.83 -22.63 -9.23
N LYS A 219 -13.01 -22.20 -10.48
CA LYS A 219 -12.81 -23.07 -11.66
C LYS A 219 -11.39 -23.66 -11.74
N LYS A 220 -10.36 -22.86 -11.46
CA LYS A 220 -8.95 -23.29 -11.55
C LYS A 220 -8.54 -24.21 -10.42
N TRP A 221 -9.14 -24.06 -9.24
CA TRP A 221 -8.75 -24.79 -8.02
C TRP A 221 -9.72 -25.91 -7.63
N SER A 222 -10.93 -25.96 -8.21
CA SER A 222 -11.86 -27.11 -8.10
C SER A 222 -11.67 -28.14 -9.21
N SER A 223 -10.95 -27.82 -10.28
CA SER A 223 -10.53 -28.78 -11.32
C SER A 223 -9.24 -29.55 -10.97
N GLY A 224 -8.54 -29.15 -9.90
CA GLY A 224 -7.52 -29.97 -9.25
C GLY A 224 -8.18 -30.84 -8.18
N SER A 225 -8.36 -32.12 -8.47
CA SER A 225 -8.87 -33.10 -7.49
C SER A 225 -8.05 -33.04 -6.19
N TYR A 226 -8.70 -32.63 -5.10
CA TYR A 226 -8.31 -33.04 -3.74
C TYR A 226 -8.51 -34.56 -3.65
N ASN A 227 -7.49 -35.32 -4.08
CA ASN A 227 -7.33 -36.72 -3.73
C ASN A 227 -6.48 -36.80 -2.45
N GLY A 228 -7.08 -37.33 -1.38
CA GLY A 228 -6.41 -37.79 -0.15
C GLY A 228 -6.21 -36.68 0.89
N ASN A 229 -6.55 -36.84 2.16
CA ASN A 229 -6.67 -38.06 2.94
C ASN A 229 -7.79 -37.98 3.97
N SER A 230 -8.53 -39.08 4.03
CA SER A 230 -9.23 -39.58 5.21
C SER A 230 -8.33 -39.54 6.44
N TRP A 231 -8.75 -38.85 7.49
CA TRP A 231 -8.25 -39.10 8.84
C TRP A 231 -9.04 -40.27 9.42
N GLY A 232 -8.43 -41.45 9.34
CA GLY A 232 -8.57 -42.50 10.36
C GLY A 232 -7.45 -42.36 11.37
#